data_AF-A0A6N2EC80-F1
#
_entry.id   AF-A0A6N2EC80-F1
#
_cell.length_a   1.000
_cell.length_b   1.000
_cell.length_c   1.000
_cell.angle_alpha   90.00
_cell.angle_beta   90.00
_cell.angle_gamma   90.00
#
_symmetry.space_group_name_H-M   'P 1'
#
loop_
_entity.id
_entity.type
_entity.pdbx_description
1 polymer ?
#
loop_
_entity_poly.entity_id
_entity_poly.type
_entity_poly.pdbx_seq_one_letter_code
_entity_poly.pdbx_strand_id
1 'polypeptide(L)'
;MLKAPLISYLSTMAKASDSCSISFPRLVGRLDGLDQQAMLRGWCQSAKAGHQVELEVWLGGVRLGTGIAREDRPDVALQGLAMRECGFAISLDLDALSLDLLQTLKGERWRIVSSDHRFSLGRGDWRLTPDDRAVVMDHLLRRSLAANALRAVKAWLRQGTDTPVVASARYRMVEWAAVSAIAGSW
;
A
#
# COMPACT_ATOMS: atom_id res chain seq x y z
N MET A 1 26.51 53.23 -53.38
CA MET A 1 26.57 51.77 -53.14
C MET A 1 27.36 51.60 -51.84
N LEU A 2 26.89 51.09 -50.71
CA LEU A 2 25.75 50.27 -50.31
C LEU A 2 25.19 50.79 -48.97
N LYS A 3 23.85 50.76 -48.83
CA LYS A 3 23.06 51.00 -47.61
C LYS A 3 23.10 49.76 -46.72
N ALA A 4 23.12 49.92 -45.39
CA ALA A 4 22.50 48.99 -44.43
C ALA A 4 22.34 49.66 -43.03
N PRO A 5 21.39 49.22 -42.19
CA PRO A 5 20.46 50.15 -41.54
C PRO A 5 20.50 50.20 -40.00
N LEU A 6 19.91 51.28 -39.49
CA LEU A 6 19.37 51.44 -38.14
C LEU A 6 18.33 50.35 -37.83
N ILE A 7 18.49 49.63 -36.72
CA ILE A 7 17.44 48.80 -36.13
C ILE A 7 17.17 49.33 -34.72
N SER A 8 16.04 50.02 -34.61
CA SER A 8 15.31 50.30 -33.38
C SER A 8 14.65 49.02 -32.88
N TYR A 9 14.72 48.70 -31.59
CA TYR A 9 13.62 48.04 -30.86
C TYR A 9 13.72 48.37 -29.38
N LEU A 10 12.89 49.33 -28.96
CA LEU A 10 12.42 49.49 -27.59
C LEU A 10 11.24 48.53 -27.36
N SER A 11 11.11 48.11 -26.10
CA SER A 11 9.97 47.44 -25.49
C SER A 11 9.72 45.98 -25.91
N THR A 12 9.78 45.06 -24.94
CA THR A 12 8.58 44.60 -24.24
C THR A 12 8.97 43.69 -23.08
N MET A 13 8.31 43.92 -21.96
CA MET A 13 8.36 43.14 -20.72
C MET A 13 8.13 41.65 -20.95
N ALA A 14 8.90 40.82 -20.26
CA ALA A 14 8.37 39.65 -19.56
C ALA A 14 9.38 39.24 -18.48
N LYS A 15 9.20 39.78 -17.26
CA LYS A 15 9.54 39.03 -16.05
C LYS A 15 8.83 37.69 -16.19
N ALA A 16 9.56 36.62 -16.50
CA ALA A 16 9.06 35.28 -16.24
C ALA A 16 8.95 35.15 -14.72
N SER A 17 7.77 35.50 -14.20
CA SER A 17 7.33 35.14 -12.87
C SER A 17 7.22 33.62 -12.83
N ASP A 18 8.30 32.95 -12.43
CA ASP A 18 8.31 31.56 -11.98
C ASP A 18 7.55 31.45 -10.65
N SER A 19 6.25 31.73 -10.69
CA SER A 19 5.35 31.59 -9.56
C SER A 19 4.00 31.10 -10.05
N CYS A 20 3.95 29.81 -10.37
CA CYS A 20 2.74 29.00 -10.19
C CYS A 20 3.13 27.53 -10.03
N SER A 21 3.86 27.19 -8.96
CA SER A 21 3.82 25.82 -8.44
C SER A 21 2.45 25.62 -7.78
N ILE A 22 1.40 25.44 -8.60
CA ILE A 22 0.08 25.04 -8.15
C ILE A 22 0.21 23.61 -7.60
N SER A 23 0.53 23.53 -6.32
CA SER A 23 0.58 22.30 -5.54
C SER A 23 -0.83 21.96 -5.06
N PHE A 24 -1.61 21.25 -5.87
CA PHE A 24 -2.89 20.63 -5.46
C PHE A 24 -3.27 19.47 -6.40
N PRO A 25 -4.04 18.44 -5.97
CA PRO A 25 -4.50 18.08 -4.63
C PRO A 25 -3.67 16.94 -4.01
N ARG A 26 -3.55 16.91 -2.69
CA ARG A 26 -2.91 15.80 -1.97
C ARG A 26 -4.01 14.91 -1.39
N LEU A 27 -3.91 13.60 -1.57
CA LEU A 27 -4.72 12.66 -0.82
C LEU A 27 -4.17 12.63 0.61
N VAL A 28 -4.91 13.19 1.57
CA VAL A 28 -4.54 13.21 2.98
C VAL A 28 -5.22 12.04 3.67
N GLY A 29 -4.53 11.39 4.59
CA GLY A 29 -5.14 10.36 5.40
C GLY A 29 -4.13 9.49 6.12
N ARG A 30 -4.63 8.42 6.72
CA ARG A 30 -3.86 7.52 7.56
C ARG A 30 -4.31 6.08 7.40
N LEU A 31 -3.34 5.18 7.46
CA LEU A 31 -3.57 3.76 7.61
C LEU A 31 -3.71 3.41 9.09
N ASP A 32 -4.78 2.70 9.43
CA ASP A 32 -5.01 2.21 10.79
C ASP A 32 -4.36 0.82 10.98
N GLY A 33 -4.43 -0.05 9.97
CA GLY A 33 -3.76 -1.36 9.97
C GLY A 33 -4.42 -2.39 9.05
N LEU A 34 -3.81 -3.58 8.99
CA LEU A 34 -4.36 -4.78 8.37
C LEU A 34 -4.88 -5.73 9.46
N ASP A 35 -6.13 -6.19 9.33
CA ASP A 35 -6.67 -7.22 10.24
C ASP A 35 -6.43 -8.66 9.76
N GLN A 36 -6.79 -9.64 10.59
CA GLN A 36 -6.57 -11.07 10.31
C GLN A 36 -7.39 -11.59 9.12
N GLN A 37 -8.41 -10.86 8.69
CA GLN A 37 -9.28 -11.18 7.56
C GLN A 37 -8.78 -10.51 6.27
N ALA A 38 -7.54 -10.03 6.26
CA ALA A 38 -6.95 -9.30 5.15
C ALA A 38 -7.73 -8.03 4.77
N MET A 39 -8.39 -7.37 5.73
CA MET A 39 -9.04 -6.08 5.52
C MET A 39 -8.10 -4.95 5.92
N LEU A 40 -7.73 -4.10 4.96
CA LEU A 40 -6.93 -2.92 5.20
C LEU A 40 -7.84 -1.74 5.54
N ARG A 41 -7.60 -1.12 6.71
CA ARG A 41 -8.44 -0.04 7.22
C ARG A 41 -7.67 1.27 7.36
N GLY A 42 -8.42 2.35 7.24
CA GLY A 42 -7.88 3.68 7.44
C GLY A 42 -8.91 4.76 7.14
N TRP A 43 -8.43 5.96 6.91
CA TRP A 43 -9.23 7.06 6.41
C TRP A 43 -8.44 7.88 5.40
N CYS A 44 -9.17 8.51 4.48
CA CYS A 44 -8.59 9.46 3.56
C CYS A 44 -9.59 10.53 3.13
N GLN A 45 -9.07 11.68 2.71
CA GLN A 45 -9.85 12.78 2.19
C GLN A 45 -9.11 13.43 1.01
N SER A 46 -9.86 13.75 -0.03
CA SER A 46 -9.41 14.62 -1.12
C SER A 46 -9.51 16.09 -0.71
N ALA A 47 -8.60 16.92 -1.20
CA ALA A 47 -8.70 18.38 -1.03
C ALA A 47 -10.00 18.96 -1.62
N LYS A 48 -10.65 18.26 -2.55
CA LYS A 48 -11.95 18.64 -3.11
C LYS A 48 -13.07 18.15 -2.19
N ALA A 49 -13.70 19.08 -1.49
CA ALA A 49 -14.85 18.81 -0.62
C ALA A 49 -15.95 18.00 -1.33
N GLY A 50 -16.56 17.06 -0.60
CA GLY A 50 -17.69 16.26 -1.07
C GLY A 50 -17.39 15.24 -2.17
N HIS A 51 -16.12 15.01 -2.54
CA HIS A 51 -15.76 13.98 -3.50
C HIS A 51 -15.37 12.70 -2.77
N GLN A 52 -16.06 11.61 -3.11
CA GLN A 52 -15.65 10.27 -2.73
C GLN A 52 -14.31 9.94 -3.40
N VAL A 53 -13.41 9.31 -2.64
CA VAL A 53 -12.11 8.89 -3.15
C VAL A 53 -12.14 7.39 -3.38
N GLU A 54 -11.97 6.99 -4.63
CA GLU A 54 -11.68 5.61 -4.97
C GLU A 54 -10.18 5.35 -4.79
N LEU A 55 -9.86 4.22 -4.15
CA LEU A 55 -8.53 3.84 -3.73
C LEU A 55 -8.15 2.49 -4.32
N GLU A 56 -6.87 2.33 -4.65
CA GLU A 56 -6.24 1.04 -4.89
C GLU A 56 -5.13 0.79 -3.88
N VAL A 57 -5.02 -0.45 -3.43
CA VAL A 57 -3.97 -0.92 -2.51
C VAL A 57 -2.99 -1.80 -3.25
N TRP A 58 -1.70 -1.51 -3.09
CA TRP A 58 -0.60 -2.19 -3.73
C TRP A 58 0.46 -2.62 -2.71
N LEU A 59 1.10 -3.77 -2.96
CA LEU A 59 2.23 -4.29 -2.19
C LEU A 59 3.18 -5.03 -3.14
N GLY A 60 4.49 -4.78 -3.07
CA GLY A 60 5.47 -5.47 -3.92
C GLY A 60 5.20 -5.34 -5.43
N GLY A 61 4.56 -4.25 -5.86
CA GLY A 61 4.16 -4.04 -7.25
C GLY A 61 2.89 -4.78 -7.70
N VAL A 62 2.23 -5.52 -6.80
CA VAL A 62 0.97 -6.22 -7.07
C VAL A 62 -0.20 -5.40 -6.53
N ARG A 63 -1.25 -5.22 -7.34
CA ARG A 63 -2.52 -4.62 -6.88
C ARG A 63 -3.32 -5.68 -6.12
N LEU A 64 -3.69 -5.37 -4.89
CA LEU A 64 -4.35 -6.32 -3.99
C LEU A 64 -5.83 -6.02 -3.78
N GLY A 65 -6.27 -4.78 -3.97
CA GLY A 65 -7.67 -4.46 -3.76
C GLY A 65 -8.01 -3.04 -4.15
N THR A 66 -9.30 -2.79 -4.27
CA THR A 66 -9.87 -1.47 -4.57
C THR A 66 -11.02 -1.19 -3.62
N GLY A 67 -11.24 0.07 -3.26
CA GLY A 67 -12.39 0.46 -2.45
C GLY A 67 -12.64 1.96 -2.46
N ILE A 68 -13.66 2.40 -1.73
CA ILE A 68 -14.09 3.79 -1.68
C ILE A 68 -14.02 4.27 -0.23
N ALA A 69 -13.43 5.45 -0.01
CA ALA A 69 -13.47 6.11 1.27
C ALA A 69 -14.83 6.78 1.51
N ARG A 70 -15.73 6.04 2.18
CA ARG A 70 -17.11 6.47 2.49
C ARG A 70 -17.60 5.99 3.86
N GLU A 71 -16.77 5.27 4.60
CA GLU A 71 -17.16 4.78 5.93
C GLU A 71 -17.20 5.92 6.94
N ASP A 72 -18.14 5.84 7.86
CA ASP A 72 -18.34 6.84 8.90
C ASP A 72 -17.21 6.78 9.95
N ARG A 73 -16.52 7.91 10.14
CA ARG A 73 -15.40 8.10 11.07
C ARG A 73 -15.63 9.32 11.95
N PRO A 74 -16.59 9.25 12.89
CA PRO A 74 -16.86 10.36 13.80
C PRO A 74 -15.64 10.69 14.68
N ASP A 75 -14.79 9.72 14.99
CA ASP A 75 -13.54 9.89 15.72
C ASP A 75 -12.55 10.81 14.98
N VAL A 76 -12.45 10.67 13.66
CA VAL A 76 -11.57 11.51 12.81
C VAL A 76 -12.15 12.91 12.66
N ALA A 77 -13.48 13.02 12.50
CA ALA A 77 -14.18 14.29 12.40
C ALA A 77 -14.10 15.10 13.70
N LEU A 78 -14.24 14.45 14.87
CA LEU A 78 -14.11 15.09 16.18
C LEU A 78 -12.70 15.67 16.42
N GLN A 79 -11.68 15.10 15.80
CA GLN A 79 -10.30 15.62 15.85
C GLN A 79 -10.04 16.74 14.83
N GLY A 80 -11.03 17.09 13.99
CA GLY A 80 -10.90 18.11 12.95
C GLY A 80 -9.97 17.73 11.80
N LEU A 81 -9.69 16.43 11.61
CA LEU A 81 -8.74 15.93 10.62
C LEU A 81 -9.36 15.75 9.23
N ALA A 82 -10.64 15.37 9.17
CA ALA A 82 -11.38 15.16 7.93
C ALA A 82 -12.90 15.25 8.13
N MET A 83 -13.65 15.16 7.03
CA MET A 83 -15.11 14.95 7.06
C MET A 83 -15.46 13.59 7.67
N ARG A 84 -16.72 13.43 8.13
CA ARG A 84 -17.20 12.20 8.76
C ARG A 84 -17.09 10.97 7.85
N GLU A 85 -17.50 11.10 6.59
CA GLU A 85 -17.46 10.03 5.59
C GLU A 85 -16.08 9.99 4.91
N CYS A 86 -15.06 9.55 5.64
CA CYS A 86 -13.68 9.48 5.15
C CYS A 86 -13.00 8.13 5.39
N GLY A 87 -13.66 7.20 6.08
CA GLY A 87 -13.10 5.88 6.37
C GLY A 87 -13.11 4.96 5.15
N PHE A 88 -12.18 4.02 5.11
CA PHE A 88 -12.19 2.91 4.16
C PHE A 88 -11.88 1.58 4.86
N ALA A 89 -12.47 0.51 4.35
CA ALA A 89 -12.08 -0.86 4.60
C ALA A 89 -11.98 -1.58 3.25
N ILE A 90 -10.79 -2.06 2.89
CA ILE A 90 -10.50 -2.66 1.59
C ILE A 90 -10.06 -4.10 1.81
N SER A 91 -10.83 -5.04 1.26
CA SER A 91 -10.46 -6.46 1.25
C SER A 91 -9.28 -6.66 0.31
N LEU A 92 -8.22 -7.32 0.78
CA LEU A 92 -7.02 -7.58 0.01
C LEU A 92 -7.00 -9.01 -0.52
N ASP A 93 -6.77 -9.15 -1.82
CA ASP A 93 -6.44 -10.42 -2.48
C ASP A 93 -4.96 -10.75 -2.22
N LEU A 94 -4.70 -11.33 -1.05
CA LEU A 94 -3.36 -11.80 -0.69
C LEU A 94 -2.93 -13.05 -1.49
N ASP A 95 -3.84 -13.71 -2.21
CA ASP A 95 -3.50 -14.84 -3.09
C ASP A 95 -2.77 -14.35 -4.35
N ALA A 96 -2.92 -13.09 -4.74
CA ALA A 96 -2.15 -12.50 -5.84
C ALA A 96 -0.65 -12.36 -5.54
N LEU A 97 -0.21 -12.46 -4.29
CA LEU A 97 1.19 -12.28 -3.89
C LEU A 97 2.05 -13.51 -4.19
N SER A 98 3.33 -13.31 -4.54
CA SER A 98 4.30 -14.41 -4.66
C SER A 98 4.92 -14.78 -3.30
N LEU A 99 5.29 -16.06 -3.13
CA LEU A 99 6.06 -16.51 -1.96
C LEU A 99 7.42 -15.80 -1.87
N ASP A 100 8.00 -15.40 -3.00
CA ASP A 100 9.28 -14.68 -3.05
C ASP A 100 9.22 -13.33 -2.32
N LEU A 101 8.03 -12.74 -2.20
CA LEU A 101 7.80 -11.50 -1.44
C LEU A 101 8.23 -11.64 0.02
N LEU A 102 8.17 -12.85 0.61
CA LEU A 102 8.61 -13.08 1.98
C LEU A 102 10.09 -12.72 2.20
N GLN A 103 10.91 -12.72 1.14
CA GLN A 103 12.32 -12.32 1.23
C GLN A 103 12.49 -10.81 1.35
N THR A 104 11.60 -10.02 0.73
CA THR A 104 11.69 -8.56 0.69
C THR A 104 10.70 -7.87 1.62
N LEU A 105 9.77 -8.60 2.25
CA LEU A 105 8.64 -8.08 3.04
C LEU A 105 9.02 -7.02 4.09
N LYS A 106 10.22 -7.12 4.68
CA LYS A 106 10.75 -6.14 5.65
C LYS A 106 10.99 -4.75 5.03
N GLY A 107 11.34 -4.71 3.75
CA GLY A 107 11.56 -3.48 2.98
C GLY A 107 10.32 -2.96 2.26
N GLU A 108 9.30 -3.81 2.08
CA GLU A 108 8.08 -3.48 1.39
C GLU A 108 7.22 -2.44 2.12
N ARG A 109 6.34 -1.80 1.36
CA ARG A 109 5.43 -0.76 1.85
C ARG A 109 4.06 -0.90 1.22
N TRP A 110 3.02 -0.63 2.00
CA TRP A 110 1.70 -0.39 1.46
C TRP A 110 1.73 0.89 0.63
N ARG A 111 1.31 0.75 -0.62
CA ARG A 111 1.07 1.88 -1.52
C ARG A 111 -0.43 1.98 -1.72
N ILE A 112 -1.02 3.04 -1.19
CA ILE A 112 -2.42 3.36 -1.39
C ILE A 112 -2.49 4.57 -2.30
N VAL A 113 -3.15 4.42 -3.43
CA VAL A 113 -3.24 5.44 -4.47
C VAL A 113 -4.69 5.66 -4.86
N SER A 114 -5.01 6.82 -5.42
CA SER A 114 -6.29 7.02 -6.09
C SER A 114 -6.41 6.10 -7.32
N SER A 115 -7.63 5.71 -7.70
CA SER A 115 -7.85 4.86 -8.90
C SER A 115 -7.33 5.48 -10.21
N ASP A 116 -7.20 6.80 -10.28
CA ASP A 116 -6.58 7.49 -11.42
C ASP A 116 -5.04 7.57 -11.33
N HIS A 117 -4.44 6.96 -10.30
CA HIS A 117 -3.01 6.94 -9.98
C HIS A 117 -2.35 8.31 -9.81
N ARG A 118 -3.12 9.39 -9.70
CA ARG A 118 -2.56 10.73 -9.60
C ARG A 118 -2.05 11.06 -8.20
N PHE A 119 -2.63 10.43 -7.18
CA PHE A 119 -2.35 10.76 -5.78
C PHE A 119 -2.08 9.53 -4.94
N SER A 120 -1.06 9.60 -4.10
CA SER A 120 -0.79 8.60 -3.06
C SER A 120 -1.26 9.08 -1.69
N LEU A 121 -1.81 8.18 -0.88
CA LEU A 121 -2.22 8.47 0.49
C LEU A 121 -1.02 8.91 1.34
N GLY A 122 -1.05 10.17 1.80
CA GLY A 122 0.00 10.74 2.65
C GLY A 122 1.32 10.98 1.91
N ARG A 123 2.32 10.12 2.15
CA ARG A 123 3.60 10.11 1.41
C ARG A 123 3.74 8.89 0.48
N GLY A 124 2.77 7.98 0.46
CA GLY A 124 2.82 6.76 -0.35
C GLY A 124 3.77 5.67 0.17
N ASP A 125 4.32 5.82 1.37
CA ASP A 125 5.36 4.95 1.94
C ASP A 125 4.96 4.38 3.31
N TRP A 126 3.83 3.69 3.38
CA TRP A 126 3.38 3.08 4.64
C TRP A 126 4.15 1.78 4.88
N ARG A 127 5.15 1.81 5.75
CA ARG A 127 5.91 0.61 6.13
C ARG A 127 4.96 -0.43 6.72
N LEU A 128 5.14 -1.69 6.34
CA LEU A 128 4.41 -2.78 6.98
C LEU A 128 4.77 -2.81 8.45
N THR A 129 3.76 -2.83 9.32
CA THR A 129 3.96 -3.08 10.74
C THR A 129 4.40 -4.55 10.95
N PRO A 130 4.96 -4.90 12.13
CA PRO A 130 5.17 -6.31 12.47
C PRO A 130 3.90 -7.16 12.32
N ASP A 131 2.75 -6.60 12.66
CA ASP A 131 1.46 -7.29 12.58
C ASP A 131 1.02 -7.49 11.12
N ASP A 132 1.15 -6.46 10.27
CA ASP A 132 0.88 -6.58 8.83
C ASP A 132 1.73 -7.68 8.20
N ARG A 133 3.04 -7.72 8.55
CA ARG A 133 3.96 -8.75 8.05
C ARG A 133 3.53 -10.14 8.52
N ALA A 134 3.09 -10.28 9.76
CA ALA A 134 2.61 -11.54 10.30
C ALA A 134 1.37 -12.03 9.55
N VAL A 135 0.40 -11.15 9.26
CA VAL A 135 -0.81 -11.50 8.49
C VAL A 135 -0.45 -11.93 7.06
N VAL A 136 0.32 -11.11 6.34
CA VAL A 136 0.72 -11.43 4.95
C VAL A 136 1.50 -12.75 4.88
N MET A 137 2.42 -12.96 5.83
CA MET A 137 3.17 -14.20 5.91
C MET A 137 2.29 -15.41 6.23
N ASP A 138 1.41 -15.30 7.22
CA ASP A 138 0.49 -16.39 7.60
C ASP A 138 -0.33 -16.84 6.39
N HIS A 139 -0.86 -15.89 5.62
CA HIS A 139 -1.61 -16.16 4.40
C HIS A 139 -0.76 -16.88 3.34
N LEU A 140 0.42 -16.34 3.03
CA LEU A 140 1.34 -16.92 2.04
C LEU A 140 1.78 -18.34 2.41
N LEU A 141 2.04 -18.60 3.69
CA LEU A 141 2.44 -19.91 4.18
C LEU A 141 1.28 -20.92 4.12
N ARG A 142 0.09 -20.55 4.61
CA ARG A 142 -1.09 -21.42 4.55
C ARG A 142 -1.38 -21.84 3.11
N ARG A 143 -1.39 -20.88 2.18
CA ARG A 143 -1.60 -21.16 0.75
C ARG A 143 -0.52 -22.07 0.18
N SER A 144 0.75 -21.80 0.49
CA SER A 144 1.87 -22.60 -0.01
C SER A 144 1.85 -24.03 0.53
N LEU A 145 1.49 -24.21 1.80
CA LEU A 145 1.35 -25.53 2.42
C LEU A 145 0.15 -26.29 1.85
N ALA A 146 -0.99 -25.62 1.63
CA ALA A 146 -2.15 -26.20 0.96
C ALA A 146 -1.84 -26.63 -0.48
N ALA A 147 -0.96 -25.91 -1.19
CA ALA A 147 -0.48 -26.25 -2.52
C ALA A 147 0.68 -27.28 -2.51
N ASN A 148 1.00 -27.89 -1.37
CA ASN A 148 2.13 -28.82 -1.19
C ASN A 148 3.50 -28.25 -1.62
N ALA A 149 3.70 -26.94 -1.54
CA ALA A 149 4.94 -26.24 -1.90
C ALA A 149 6.01 -26.30 -0.78
N LEU A 150 6.07 -27.43 -0.04
CA LEU A 150 6.92 -27.59 1.15
C LEU A 150 8.40 -27.33 0.86
N ARG A 151 8.88 -27.71 -0.33
CA ARG A 151 10.26 -27.47 -0.76
C ARG A 151 10.60 -25.98 -0.82
N ALA A 152 9.70 -25.16 -1.37
CA ALA A 152 9.90 -23.72 -1.49
C ALA A 152 9.88 -23.05 -0.11
N VAL A 153 8.92 -23.42 0.74
CA VAL A 153 8.83 -22.90 2.13
C VAL A 153 10.09 -23.25 2.93
N LYS A 154 10.59 -24.50 2.84
CA LYS A 154 11.84 -24.92 3.49
C LYS A 154 13.07 -24.16 2.96
N ALA A 155 13.13 -23.92 1.65
CA ALA A 155 14.22 -23.16 1.05
C ALA A 155 14.23 -21.71 1.58
N TRP A 156 13.07 -21.07 1.63
CA TRP A 156 12.92 -19.73 2.20
C TRP A 156 13.30 -19.68 3.69
N LEU A 157 12.82 -20.62 4.51
CA LEU A 157 13.15 -20.67 5.95
C LEU A 157 14.65 -20.79 6.25
N ARG A 158 15.44 -21.37 5.35
CA ARG A 158 16.90 -21.48 5.48
C ARG A 158 17.61 -20.16 5.18
N GLN A 159 17.01 -19.31 4.36
CA GLN A 159 17.57 -18.03 3.91
C GLN A 159 17.01 -16.83 4.69
N GLY A 160 15.86 -16.99 5.34
CA GLY A 160 15.17 -15.91 6.05
C GLY A 160 16.00 -15.33 7.20
N THR A 161 16.19 -14.01 7.18
CA THR A 161 16.95 -13.26 8.20
C THR A 161 16.06 -12.55 9.22
N ASP A 162 14.74 -12.49 8.99
CA ASP A 162 13.80 -11.84 9.90
C ASP A 162 13.35 -12.85 10.98
N THR A 163 14.05 -12.84 12.12
CA THR A 163 13.89 -13.86 13.17
C THR A 163 12.44 -14.01 13.67
N PRO A 164 11.69 -12.93 14.00
CA PRO A 164 10.28 -13.05 14.36
C PRO A 164 9.44 -13.73 13.27
N VAL A 165 9.59 -13.32 12.02
CA VAL A 165 8.86 -13.85 10.87
C VAL A 165 9.19 -15.34 10.68
N VAL A 166 10.48 -15.71 10.70
CA VAL A 166 10.93 -17.10 10.59
C VAL A 166 10.42 -17.96 11.76
N ALA A 167 10.39 -17.44 12.98
CA ALA A 167 9.88 -18.16 14.15
C ALA A 167 8.38 -18.45 14.02
N SER A 168 7.58 -17.44 13.67
CA SER A 168 6.14 -17.60 13.42
C SER A 168 5.88 -18.59 12.27
N ALA A 169 6.67 -18.54 11.21
CA ALA A 169 6.55 -19.47 10.10
C ALA A 169 6.84 -20.93 10.51
N ARG A 170 7.87 -21.16 11.33
CA ARG A 170 8.17 -22.50 11.87
C ARG A 170 7.03 -23.03 12.71
N TYR A 171 6.45 -22.19 13.57
CA TYR A 171 5.29 -22.56 14.38
C TYR A 171 4.13 -23.03 13.51
N ARG A 172 3.79 -22.26 12.46
CA ARG A 172 2.72 -22.64 11.50
C ARG A 172 3.01 -23.93 10.75
N MET A 173 4.28 -24.18 10.39
CA MET A 173 4.64 -25.45 9.78
C MET A 173 4.44 -26.65 10.71
N VAL A 174 4.79 -26.50 12.00
CA VAL A 174 4.55 -27.54 13.01
C VAL A 174 3.06 -27.79 13.19
N GLU A 175 2.26 -26.72 13.29
CA GLU A 175 0.80 -26.79 13.38
C GLU A 175 0.19 -27.51 12.16
N TRP A 176 0.59 -27.11 10.95
CA TRP A 176 0.13 -27.76 9.71
C TRP A 176 0.53 -29.23 9.65
N ALA A 177 1.75 -29.57 10.06
CA ALA A 177 2.22 -30.95 10.09
C ALA A 177 1.39 -31.79 11.08
N ALA A 178 1.13 -31.27 12.29
CA ALA A 178 0.29 -31.94 13.28
C ALA A 178 -1.14 -32.18 12.75
N VAL A 179 -1.76 -31.17 12.14
CA VAL A 179 -3.11 -31.30 11.53
C VAL A 179 -3.11 -32.34 10.41
N SER A 180 -2.09 -32.31 9.55
CA SER A 180 -1.98 -33.27 8.44
C SER A 180 -1.79 -34.70 8.94
N ALA A 181 -1.13 -34.89 10.09
CA ALA A 181 -0.85 -36.22 10.66
C ALA A 181 -2.14 -36.84 11.19
N ILE A 182 -2.94 -36.03 11.88
CA ILE A 182 -4.27 -36.41 12.36
C ILE A 182 -5.18 -36.76 11.18
N ALA A 183 -5.06 -36.05 10.06
CA ALA A 183 -5.86 -36.30 8.86
C ALA A 183 -5.40 -37.54 8.05
N GLY A 184 -4.26 -38.16 8.39
CA GLY A 184 -3.69 -39.28 7.62
C GLY A 184 -3.09 -38.88 6.27
N SER A 185 -2.80 -37.59 6.08
CA SER A 185 -2.34 -37.01 4.79
C SER A 185 -0.80 -36.85 4.71
N TRP A 186 -0.04 -37.75 5.33
CA TRP A 186 1.44 -37.69 5.38
C TRP A 186 2.11 -38.56 4.33
#